data_AF-A0A971RHW9-F1
#
_entry.id   AF-A0A971RHW9-F1
#
_cell.length_a   1.000
_cell.length_b   1.000
_cell.length_c   1.000
_cell.angle_alpha   90.00
_cell.angle_beta   90.00
_cell.angle_gamma   90.00
#
_symmetry.space_group_name_H-M   'P 1'
#
loop_
_entity.id
_entity.type
_entity.pdbx_description
1 polymer ?
#
loop_
_entity_poly.entity_id
_entity_poly.type
_entity_poly.pdbx_seq_one_letter_code
_entity_poly.pdbx_strand_id
1 'polypeptide(L)'
;MSEKVRLLVKVTRDTLPQVKDKYPFIYLERGRLEIDDSSIKWVDAEANVVPLPVATLNTILLGPGTTVTHEAIKVAAAANCSICWVGEDSLLFYAAGFLPTADTRNLRQQIELAADSEQSLNVARKMFARRFPDAELADKTLQQMMGMEGHRVRTIYQTKAQEYQVGWKGRQFTPGKFEVSDITNQVLTSCNAALYGILCSAVHSMG
;
A
#
# COMPACT_ATOMS: atom_id res chain seq x y z
N MET A 1 28.89 -6.35 -35.66
CA MET A 1 28.08 -5.83 -34.54
C MET A 1 27.96 -6.97 -33.55
N SER A 2 28.56 -6.86 -32.37
CA SER A 2 28.45 -7.88 -31.31
C SER A 2 26.99 -7.94 -30.87
N GLU A 3 26.32 -9.08 -31.05
CA GLU A 3 25.06 -9.35 -30.35
C GLU A 3 25.34 -9.22 -28.85
N LYS A 4 24.87 -8.13 -28.22
CA LYS A 4 24.82 -8.04 -26.76
C LYS A 4 23.79 -9.08 -26.31
N VAL A 5 24.24 -10.31 -26.08
CA VAL A 5 23.45 -11.33 -25.39
C VAL A 5 23.17 -10.78 -24.01
N ARG A 6 21.96 -10.25 -23.79
CA ARG A 6 21.52 -9.84 -22.45
C ARG A 6 21.51 -11.08 -21.57
N LEU A 7 22.43 -11.12 -20.61
CA LEU A 7 22.49 -12.16 -19.58
C LEU A 7 21.29 -11.96 -18.66
N LEU A 8 20.16 -12.57 -19.03
CA LEU A 8 18.96 -12.61 -18.20
C LEU A 8 19.20 -13.63 -17.08
N VAL A 9 19.79 -13.18 -15.97
CA VAL A 9 19.80 -13.97 -14.74
C VAL A 9 18.35 -14.11 -14.31
N LYS A 10 17.81 -15.33 -14.42
CA LYS A 10 16.43 -15.60 -14.04
C LYS A 10 16.30 -15.41 -12.53
N VAL A 11 15.63 -14.35 -12.12
CA VAL A 11 15.26 -14.11 -10.73
C VAL A 11 14.38 -15.30 -10.30
N THR A 12 14.89 -16.09 -9.36
CA THR A 12 14.15 -17.18 -8.74
C THR A 12 13.62 -16.72 -7.39
N ARG A 13 12.59 -17.39 -6.88
CA ARG A 13 11.98 -17.04 -5.58
C ARG A 13 13.02 -16.99 -4.45
N ASP A 14 14.01 -17.88 -4.50
CA ASP A 14 15.06 -17.99 -3.48
C ASP A 14 16.08 -16.84 -3.54
N THR A 15 16.16 -16.14 -4.68
CA THR A 15 17.03 -14.96 -4.85
C THR A 15 16.38 -13.65 -4.42
N LEU A 16 15.07 -13.66 -4.11
CA LEU A 16 14.35 -12.47 -3.67
C LEU A 16 14.34 -12.37 -2.14
N PRO A 17 14.61 -11.17 -1.58
CA PRO A 17 14.51 -10.96 -0.14
C PRO A 17 13.08 -11.15 0.36
N GLN A 18 12.94 -11.56 1.62
CA GLN A 18 11.63 -11.65 2.26
C GLN A 18 11.01 -10.24 2.37
N VAL A 19 9.68 -10.16 2.38
CA VAL A 19 8.94 -8.88 2.45
C VAL A 19 9.37 -8.01 3.64
N LYS A 20 9.73 -8.65 4.77
CA LYS A 20 10.21 -7.97 5.99
C LYS A 20 11.58 -7.29 5.83
N ASP A 21 12.38 -7.76 4.88
CA ASP A 21 13.75 -7.28 4.61
C ASP A 21 13.78 -6.28 3.45
N LYS A 22 12.63 -6.04 2.81
CA LYS A 22 12.44 -5.08 1.72
C LYS A 22 12.04 -3.71 2.26
N TYR A 23 12.51 -2.65 1.61
CA TYR A 23 12.00 -1.30 1.81
C TYR A 23 10.52 -1.24 1.43
N PRO A 24 9.67 -0.59 2.25
CA PRO A 24 8.22 -0.70 2.13
C PRO A 24 7.68 -0.04 0.87
N PHE A 25 8.15 1.16 0.53
CA PHE A 25 7.78 1.85 -0.70
C PHE A 25 8.75 2.98 -1.03
N ILE A 26 8.69 3.44 -2.27
CA ILE A 26 9.25 4.73 -2.71
C ILE A 26 8.17 5.50 -3.46
N TYR A 27 8.09 6.82 -3.25
CA TYR A 27 7.22 7.72 -4.00
C TYR A 27 8.02 8.47 -5.06
N LEU A 28 7.53 8.47 -6.30
CA LEU A 28 8.16 9.11 -7.44
C LEU A 28 7.11 9.90 -8.23
N GLU A 29 7.43 11.14 -8.59
CA GLU A 29 6.54 12.04 -9.32
C GLU A 29 7.32 12.77 -10.42
N ARG A 30 6.65 13.18 -11.49
CA ARG A 30 7.20 14.02 -12.58
C ARG A 30 8.48 13.41 -13.17
N GLY A 31 8.31 12.28 -13.85
CA GLY A 31 9.44 11.61 -14.49
C GLY A 31 9.06 10.31 -15.17
N ARG A 32 10.06 9.47 -15.42
CA ARG A 32 9.92 8.28 -16.23
C ARG A 32 10.61 7.07 -15.65
N LEU A 33 9.89 5.97 -15.61
CA LEU A 33 10.41 4.66 -15.27
C LEU A 33 10.86 3.92 -16.53
N GLU A 34 12.16 3.73 -16.67
CA GLU A 34 12.79 3.04 -17.81
C GLU A 34 13.73 1.93 -17.35
N ILE A 35 14.14 1.09 -18.30
CA ILE A 35 15.19 0.11 -18.08
C ILE A 35 16.51 0.64 -18.61
N ASP A 36 17.55 0.50 -17.79
CA ASP A 36 18.93 0.58 -18.23
C ASP A 36 19.58 -0.79 -18.07
N ASP A 37 19.93 -1.41 -19.19
CA ASP A 37 20.36 -2.81 -19.30
C ASP A 37 19.44 -3.83 -18.61
N SER A 38 19.64 -4.06 -17.31
CA SER A 38 18.89 -5.02 -16.47
C SER A 38 18.35 -4.43 -15.17
N SER A 39 18.48 -3.11 -14.96
CA SER A 39 17.95 -2.43 -13.78
C SER A 39 16.91 -1.40 -14.17
N ILE A 40 15.96 -1.16 -13.26
CA ILE A 40 15.01 -0.05 -13.40
C ILE A 40 15.71 1.23 -13.00
N LYS A 41 15.56 2.27 -13.81
CA LYS A 41 15.97 3.64 -13.50
C LYS A 41 14.78 4.58 -13.50
N TRP A 42 14.90 5.60 -12.67
CA TRP A 42 14.03 6.76 -12.65
C TRP A 42 14.75 7.91 -13.35
N VAL A 43 14.11 8.49 -14.36
CA VAL A 43 14.55 9.73 -15.00
C VAL A 43 13.60 10.83 -14.56
N ASP A 44 14.04 11.75 -13.71
CA ASP A 44 13.18 12.83 -13.22
C ASP A 44 13.00 13.95 -14.26
N ALA A 45 12.17 14.96 -13.92
CA ALA A 45 11.91 16.11 -14.78
C ALA A 45 13.15 16.99 -15.06
N GLU A 46 14.20 16.87 -14.23
CA GLU A 46 15.47 17.58 -14.39
C GLU A 46 16.50 16.75 -15.18
N ALA A 47 16.09 15.59 -15.70
CA ALA A 47 16.91 14.62 -16.40
C ALA A 47 18.00 13.95 -15.53
N ASN A 48 17.85 13.98 -14.20
CA ASN A 48 18.68 13.16 -13.32
C ASN A 48 18.28 11.69 -13.47
N VAL A 49 19.29 10.81 -13.47
CA VAL A 49 19.11 9.37 -13.59
C VAL A 49 19.40 8.70 -12.26
N VAL A 50 18.39 8.09 -11.66
CA VAL A 50 18.49 7.40 -10.38
C VAL A 50 18.22 5.90 -10.59
N PRO A 51 19.20 5.01 -10.39
CA PRO A 51 18.96 3.58 -10.42
C PRO A 51 18.13 3.14 -9.21
N LEU A 52 17.11 2.31 -9.44
CA LEU A 52 16.20 1.82 -8.41
C LEU A 52 16.47 0.34 -8.11
N PRO A 53 16.77 -0.03 -6.84
CA PRO A 53 17.00 -1.42 -6.45
C PRO A 53 15.68 -2.17 -6.25
N VAL A 54 14.94 -2.43 -7.32
CA VAL A 54 13.56 -2.96 -7.28
C VAL A 54 13.41 -4.32 -6.61
N ALA A 55 14.45 -5.15 -6.58
CA ALA A 55 14.43 -6.41 -5.82
C ALA A 55 14.32 -6.18 -4.30
N THR A 56 14.78 -5.03 -3.81
CA THR A 56 14.72 -4.64 -2.39
C THR A 56 13.51 -3.76 -2.06
N LEU A 57 12.70 -3.40 -3.05
CA LEU A 57 11.49 -2.60 -2.86
C LEU A 57 10.25 -3.49 -2.88
N ASN A 58 9.28 -3.19 -2.01
CA ASN A 58 7.96 -3.81 -2.02
C ASN A 58 7.03 -3.12 -3.03
N THR A 59 7.05 -1.78 -3.07
CA THR A 59 6.17 -0.98 -3.94
C THR A 59 6.85 0.28 -4.47
N ILE A 60 6.53 0.63 -5.71
CA ILE A 60 6.76 1.96 -6.26
C ILE A 60 5.40 2.68 -6.35
N LEU A 61 5.27 3.80 -5.65
CA LEU A 61 4.14 4.72 -5.75
C LEU A 61 4.46 5.76 -6.83
N LEU A 62 3.69 5.74 -7.91
CA LEU A 62 3.82 6.66 -9.03
C LEU A 62 2.78 7.78 -8.90
N GLY A 63 3.26 8.98 -8.59
CA GLY A 63 2.46 10.20 -8.55
C GLY A 63 2.11 10.77 -9.94
N PRO A 64 1.52 11.97 -9.99
CA PRO A 64 1.23 12.67 -11.25
C PRO A 64 2.47 12.93 -12.11
N GLY A 65 2.29 13.08 -13.43
CA GLY A 65 3.40 13.36 -14.34
C GLY A 65 4.41 12.20 -14.50
N THR A 66 4.03 10.99 -14.09
CA THR A 66 4.85 9.78 -14.25
C THR A 66 4.55 9.09 -15.58
N THR A 67 5.58 8.57 -16.24
CA THR A 67 5.46 7.72 -17.43
C THR A 67 6.23 6.42 -17.20
N VAL A 68 5.74 5.30 -17.74
CA VAL A 68 6.37 3.98 -17.54
C VAL A 68 6.56 3.28 -18.87
N THR A 69 7.69 2.60 -19.02
CA THR A 69 7.94 1.72 -20.17
C THR A 69 7.49 0.30 -19.86
N HIS A 70 7.09 -0.44 -20.90
CA HIS A 70 6.66 -1.84 -20.74
C HIS A 70 7.74 -2.72 -20.09
N GLU A 71 9.01 -2.56 -20.50
CA GLU A 71 10.10 -3.38 -19.93
C GLU A 71 10.33 -3.06 -18.45
N ALA A 72 10.12 -1.81 -18.01
CA ALA A 72 10.18 -1.46 -16.59
C ALA A 72 9.11 -2.20 -15.79
N ILE A 73 7.87 -2.27 -16.30
CA ILE A 73 6.80 -3.03 -15.64
C ILE A 73 7.15 -4.52 -15.57
N LYS A 74 7.68 -5.10 -16.65
CA LYS A 74 8.08 -6.51 -16.70
C LYS A 74 9.17 -6.86 -15.70
N VAL A 75 10.17 -6.00 -15.52
CA VAL A 75 11.26 -6.21 -14.54
C VAL A 75 10.76 -6.00 -13.12
N ALA A 76 9.94 -4.98 -12.86
CA ALA A 76 9.33 -4.76 -11.55
C ALA A 76 8.49 -5.97 -11.13
N ALA A 77 7.70 -6.51 -12.07
CA ALA A 77 6.94 -7.73 -11.88
C ALA A 77 7.87 -8.91 -11.55
N ALA A 78 8.89 -9.17 -12.37
CA ALA A 78 9.83 -10.27 -12.10
C ALA A 78 10.54 -10.17 -10.72
N ALA A 79 10.69 -8.95 -10.19
CA ALA A 79 11.30 -8.68 -8.89
C ALA A 79 10.32 -8.75 -7.69
N ASN A 80 9.04 -9.08 -7.91
CA ASN A 80 7.97 -8.93 -6.92
C ASN A 80 7.94 -7.52 -6.31
N CYS A 81 8.07 -6.50 -7.15
CA CYS A 81 7.89 -5.10 -6.80
C CYS A 81 6.57 -4.62 -7.42
N SER A 82 5.59 -4.31 -6.57
CA SER A 82 4.30 -3.81 -7.04
C SER A 82 4.40 -2.35 -7.47
N ILE A 83 3.50 -1.94 -8.37
CA ILE A 83 3.42 -0.55 -8.83
C ILE A 83 2.02 -0.03 -8.56
N CYS A 84 1.91 1.10 -7.86
CA CYS A 84 0.64 1.76 -7.59
C CYS A 84 0.64 3.18 -8.15
N TRP A 85 -0.38 3.53 -8.90
CA TRP A 85 -0.63 4.90 -9.35
C TRP A 85 -1.43 5.64 -8.30
N VAL A 86 -0.87 6.74 -7.84
CA VAL A 86 -1.41 7.56 -6.77
C VAL A 86 -1.46 9.03 -7.19
N GLY A 87 -2.22 9.84 -6.45
CA GLY A 87 -2.23 11.30 -6.59
C GLY A 87 -0.97 11.94 -6.02
N GLU A 88 -0.89 13.26 -6.14
CA GLU A 88 0.13 14.09 -5.49
C GLU A 88 0.21 13.77 -4.00
N ASP A 89 1.42 13.69 -3.44
CA ASP A 89 1.69 13.28 -2.04
C ASP A 89 1.02 11.95 -1.62
N SER A 90 0.73 11.08 -2.60
CA SER A 90 -0.07 9.87 -2.41
C SER A 90 -1.48 10.10 -1.87
N LEU A 91 -2.05 11.30 -2.01
CA LEU A 91 -3.36 11.67 -1.45
C LEU A 91 -4.54 10.87 -2.01
N LEU A 92 -4.40 10.37 -3.24
CA LEU A 92 -5.41 9.60 -3.95
C LEU A 92 -4.81 8.28 -4.41
N PHE A 93 -5.62 7.24 -4.52
CA PHE A 93 -5.22 5.96 -5.07
C PHE A 93 -6.03 5.70 -6.34
N TYR A 94 -5.34 5.50 -7.47
CA TYR A 94 -6.00 5.34 -8.77
C TYR A 94 -6.01 3.89 -9.24
N ALA A 95 -4.85 3.25 -9.26
CA ALA A 95 -4.70 1.90 -9.78
C ALA A 95 -3.50 1.19 -9.13
N ALA A 96 -3.49 -0.14 -9.17
CA ALA A 96 -2.31 -0.92 -8.83
C ALA A 96 -2.11 -2.07 -9.81
N GLY A 97 -0.85 -2.32 -10.14
CA GLY A 97 -0.38 -3.53 -10.79
C GLY A 97 0.30 -4.42 -9.77
N PHE A 98 -0.20 -5.65 -9.65
CA PHE A 98 0.37 -6.71 -8.84
C PHE A 98 0.60 -7.94 -9.73
N LEU A 99 1.54 -8.81 -9.34
CA LEU A 99 1.66 -10.09 -9.99
C LEU A 99 0.51 -11.00 -9.57
N PRO A 100 0.02 -11.87 -10.48
CA PRO A 100 -0.66 -13.09 -10.04
C PRO A 100 0.29 -13.80 -9.08
N THR A 101 -0.16 -14.02 -7.87
CA THR A 101 0.59 -14.77 -6.88
C THR A 101 0.89 -16.14 -7.46
N ALA A 102 2.13 -16.61 -7.29
CA ALA A 102 2.54 -17.91 -7.85
C ALA A 102 1.69 -19.08 -7.30
N ASP A 103 1.00 -18.84 -6.19
CA ASP A 103 0.07 -19.73 -5.53
C ASP A 103 -1.15 -18.93 -5.05
N THR A 104 -2.35 -19.41 -5.37
CA THR A 104 -3.64 -18.81 -5.01
C THR A 104 -4.20 -19.35 -3.69
N ARG A 105 -3.46 -20.19 -2.95
CA ARG A 105 -3.91 -20.80 -1.70
C ARG A 105 -4.48 -19.80 -0.70
N ASN A 106 -3.79 -18.69 -0.47
CA ASN A 106 -4.20 -17.68 0.51
C ASN A 106 -5.42 -16.88 0.04
N LEU A 107 -5.46 -16.48 -1.23
CA LEU A 107 -6.65 -15.91 -1.87
C LEU A 107 -7.87 -16.85 -1.77
N ARG A 108 -7.70 -18.13 -2.06
CA ARG A 108 -8.78 -19.13 -1.94
C ARG A 108 -9.28 -19.21 -0.51
N GLN A 109 -8.39 -19.28 0.47
CA GLN A 109 -8.76 -19.28 1.88
C GLN A 109 -9.49 -17.99 2.29
N GLN A 110 -9.06 -16.83 1.77
CA GLN A 110 -9.74 -15.55 2.01
C GLN A 110 -11.17 -15.56 1.43
N ILE A 111 -11.35 -16.10 0.22
CA ILE A 111 -12.67 -16.24 -0.41
C ILE A 111 -13.57 -17.17 0.41
N GLU A 112 -13.07 -18.33 0.84
CA GLU A 112 -13.81 -19.28 1.68
C GLU A 112 -14.28 -18.63 2.99
N LEU A 113 -13.38 -17.93 3.70
CA LEU A 113 -13.69 -17.23 4.95
C LEU A 113 -14.67 -16.06 4.77
N ALA A 114 -14.61 -15.36 3.63
CA ALA A 114 -15.46 -14.21 3.35
C ALA A 114 -16.88 -14.62 2.90
N ALA A 115 -17.02 -15.78 2.25
CA ALA A 115 -18.28 -16.29 1.75
C ALA A 115 -19.19 -16.85 2.85
N ASP A 116 -18.61 -17.35 3.95
CA ASP A 116 -19.36 -17.86 5.11
C ASP A 116 -19.56 -16.75 6.15
N SER A 117 -20.82 -16.53 6.56
CA SER A 117 -21.19 -15.42 7.44
C SER A 117 -20.66 -15.59 8.87
N GLU A 118 -20.54 -16.82 9.36
CA GLU A 118 -20.01 -17.12 10.69
C GLU A 118 -18.49 -16.97 10.70
N GLN A 119 -17.80 -17.49 9.68
CA GLN A 119 -16.36 -17.35 9.51
C GLN A 119 -15.96 -15.89 9.31
N SER A 120 -16.69 -15.15 8.49
CA SER A 120 -16.47 -13.72 8.26
C SER A 120 -16.60 -12.92 9.57
N LEU A 121 -17.63 -13.23 10.38
CA LEU A 121 -17.79 -12.62 11.70
C LEU A 121 -16.63 -12.99 12.65
N ASN A 122 -16.15 -14.24 12.61
CA ASN A 122 -14.99 -14.67 13.39
C ASN A 122 -13.69 -13.98 12.95
N VAL A 123 -13.51 -13.72 11.66
CA VAL A 123 -12.39 -12.90 11.15
C VAL A 123 -12.50 -11.47 11.66
N ALA A 124 -13.69 -10.85 11.58
CA ALA A 124 -13.91 -9.50 12.11
C ALA A 124 -13.60 -9.41 13.62
N ARG A 125 -14.00 -10.41 14.41
CA ARG A 125 -13.64 -10.50 15.83
C ARG A 125 -12.13 -10.58 16.04
N LYS A 126 -11.42 -11.40 15.26
CA LYS A 126 -9.95 -11.51 15.33
C LYS A 126 -9.26 -10.19 14.98
N MET A 127 -9.74 -9.48 13.94
CA MET A 127 -9.23 -8.17 13.56
C MET A 127 -9.45 -7.14 14.68
N PHE A 128 -10.64 -7.13 15.28
CA PHE A 128 -10.97 -6.26 16.39
C PHE A 128 -10.09 -6.55 17.61
N ALA A 129 -9.98 -7.82 18.03
CA ALA A 129 -9.15 -8.22 19.17
C ALA A 129 -7.66 -7.91 18.95
N ARG A 130 -7.17 -8.01 17.71
CA ARG A 130 -5.80 -7.62 17.36
C ARG A 130 -5.56 -6.11 17.54
N ARG A 131 -6.56 -5.29 17.20
CA ARG A 131 -6.52 -3.83 17.33
C ARG A 131 -6.74 -3.37 18.78
N PHE A 132 -7.61 -4.07 19.51
CA PHE A 132 -8.03 -3.75 20.87
C PHE A 132 -8.05 -5.03 21.73
N PRO A 133 -6.90 -5.41 22.33
CA PRO A 133 -6.77 -6.66 23.09
C PRO A 133 -7.74 -6.77 24.28
N ASP A 134 -8.08 -5.64 24.91
CA ASP A 134 -8.93 -5.58 26.10
C ASP A 134 -10.44 -5.57 25.76
N ALA A 135 -10.83 -5.90 24.53
CA ALA A 135 -12.22 -5.84 24.11
C ALA A 135 -12.96 -7.16 24.33
N GLU A 136 -14.10 -7.09 25.03
CA GLU A 136 -15.03 -8.20 25.17
C GLU A 136 -15.92 -8.33 23.93
N LEU A 137 -15.67 -9.38 23.14
CA LEU A 137 -16.34 -9.61 21.85
C LEU A 137 -17.30 -10.82 21.87
N ALA A 138 -17.41 -11.51 23.01
CA ALA A 138 -18.33 -12.63 23.18
C ALA A 138 -19.76 -12.19 22.86
N ASP A 139 -20.42 -12.98 22.00
CA ASP A 139 -21.80 -12.79 21.55
C ASP A 139 -22.12 -11.44 20.91
N LYS A 140 -21.09 -10.69 20.49
CA LYS A 140 -21.29 -9.41 19.79
C LYS A 140 -21.54 -9.64 18.30
N THR A 141 -22.48 -8.89 17.77
CA THR A 141 -22.76 -8.81 16.33
C THR A 141 -21.78 -7.86 15.64
N LEU A 142 -21.67 -7.96 14.32
CA LEU A 142 -20.81 -7.06 13.53
C LEU A 142 -21.17 -5.59 13.74
N GLN A 143 -22.46 -5.25 13.78
CA GLN A 143 -22.93 -3.88 13.98
C GLN A 143 -22.55 -3.33 15.36
N GLN A 144 -22.62 -4.15 16.41
CA GLN A 144 -22.18 -3.77 17.74
C GLN A 144 -20.68 -3.52 17.77
N MET A 145 -19.88 -4.41 17.16
CA MET A 145 -18.43 -4.22 17.05
C MET A 145 -18.08 -2.93 16.29
N MET A 146 -18.71 -2.65 15.14
CA MET A 146 -18.47 -1.40 14.39
C MET A 146 -18.78 -0.15 15.24
N GLY A 147 -19.85 -0.18 16.04
CA GLY A 147 -20.19 0.91 16.97
C GLY A 147 -19.15 1.09 18.06
N MET A 148 -18.69 -0.02 18.67
CA MET A 148 -17.64 -0.01 19.68
C MET A 148 -16.32 0.55 19.14
N GLU A 149 -15.92 0.13 17.94
CA GLU A 149 -14.72 0.64 17.26
C GLU A 149 -14.84 2.14 16.98
N GLY A 150 -15.98 2.57 16.43
CA GLY A 150 -16.23 3.99 16.14
C GLY A 150 -16.12 4.87 17.38
N HIS A 151 -16.66 4.42 18.52
CA HIS A 151 -16.54 5.15 19.78
C HIS A 151 -15.08 5.23 20.26
N ARG A 152 -14.37 4.10 20.28
CA ARG A 152 -12.95 4.06 20.67
C ARG A 152 -12.08 4.97 19.80
N VAL A 153 -12.25 4.93 18.48
CA VAL A 153 -11.48 5.77 17.54
C VAL A 153 -11.77 7.25 17.76
N ARG A 154 -13.02 7.65 18.01
CA ARG A 154 -13.36 9.04 18.35
C ARG A 154 -12.67 9.50 19.63
N THR A 155 -12.67 8.66 20.66
CA THR A 155 -11.98 8.96 21.94
C THR A 155 -10.47 9.09 21.72
N ILE A 156 -9.86 8.22 20.91
CA ILE A 156 -8.42 8.31 20.56
C ILE A 156 -8.11 9.64 19.86
N TYR A 157 -8.91 10.04 18.86
CA TYR A 157 -8.70 11.31 18.19
C TYR A 157 -8.80 12.50 19.15
N GLN A 158 -9.80 12.51 20.03
CA GLN A 158 -9.96 13.57 21.03
C GLN A 158 -8.79 13.62 22.02
N THR A 159 -8.36 12.46 22.51
CA THR A 159 -7.23 12.34 23.45
C THR A 159 -5.94 12.85 22.81
N LYS A 160 -5.65 12.43 21.56
CA LYS A 160 -4.48 12.90 20.81
C LYS A 160 -4.56 14.38 20.46
N ALA A 161 -5.75 14.90 20.14
CA ALA A 161 -5.93 16.31 19.89
C ALA A 161 -5.62 17.17 21.13
N GLN A 162 -6.03 16.71 22.32
CA GLN A 162 -5.69 17.36 23.59
C GLN A 162 -4.19 17.26 23.90
N GLU A 163 -3.60 16.07 23.74
CA GLU A 163 -2.17 15.80 23.99
C GLU A 163 -1.26 16.69 23.13
N TYR A 164 -1.57 16.81 21.84
CA TYR A 164 -0.80 17.62 20.88
C TYR A 164 -1.31 19.05 20.71
N GLN A 165 -2.34 19.44 21.47
CA GLN A 165 -2.94 20.78 21.45
C GLN A 165 -3.38 21.24 20.04
N VAL A 166 -3.90 20.31 19.24
CA VAL A 166 -4.43 20.60 17.91
C VAL A 166 -5.95 20.73 17.96
N GLY A 167 -6.50 21.72 17.23
CA GLY A 167 -7.94 21.88 17.11
C GLY A 167 -8.56 20.66 16.41
N TRP A 168 -9.52 19.99 17.05
CA TRP A 168 -10.22 18.84 16.49
C TRP A 168 -11.73 19.02 16.52
N LYS A 169 -12.33 19.14 15.33
CA LYS A 169 -13.79 19.25 15.14
C LYS A 169 -14.43 17.95 14.64
N GLY A 170 -13.64 16.88 14.58
CA GLY A 170 -14.02 15.59 14.00
C GLY A 170 -13.29 15.30 12.69
N ARG A 171 -13.40 14.04 12.26
CA ARG A 171 -12.85 13.59 10.98
C ARG A 171 -13.79 14.04 9.87
N GLN A 172 -13.33 14.94 9.01
CA GLN A 172 -14.08 15.43 7.86
C GLN A 172 -13.20 15.41 6.62
N PHE A 173 -13.70 14.79 5.55
CA PHE A 173 -13.04 14.74 4.26
C PHE A 173 -14.11 14.79 3.17
N THR A 174 -13.92 15.68 2.20
CA THR A 174 -14.76 15.74 1.00
C THR A 174 -13.93 15.21 -0.17
N PRO A 175 -14.33 14.08 -0.79
CA PRO A 175 -13.65 13.57 -1.98
C PRO A 175 -13.52 14.66 -3.05
N GLY A 176 -12.30 14.86 -3.55
CA GLY A 176 -12.00 15.87 -4.58
C GLY A 176 -11.85 17.31 -4.08
N LYS A 177 -12.00 17.59 -2.78
CA LYS A 177 -11.80 18.94 -2.19
C LYS A 177 -10.88 18.86 -0.97
N PHE A 178 -9.63 18.48 -1.21
CA PHE A 178 -8.63 18.29 -0.16
C PHE A 178 -8.32 19.60 0.58
N GLU A 179 -8.08 20.68 -0.16
CA GLU A 179 -7.69 22.00 0.36
C GLU A 179 -8.74 22.64 1.28
N VAL A 180 -10.00 22.22 1.18
CA VAL A 180 -11.12 22.76 1.98
C VAL A 180 -11.13 22.19 3.41
N SER A 181 -10.39 21.11 3.65
CA SER A 181 -10.30 20.48 4.97
C SER A 181 -9.26 21.19 5.85
N ASP A 182 -9.42 21.14 7.18
CA ASP A 182 -8.37 21.64 8.09
C ASP A 182 -7.06 20.86 7.93
N ILE A 183 -5.95 21.48 8.33
CA ILE A 183 -4.59 20.92 8.17
C ILE A 183 -4.50 19.54 8.84
N THR A 184 -5.11 19.35 10.02
CA THR A 184 -5.11 18.07 10.73
C THR A 184 -5.77 16.97 9.89
N ASN A 185 -6.92 17.27 9.27
CA ASN A 185 -7.64 16.36 8.41
C ASN A 185 -6.91 16.09 7.10
N GLN A 186 -6.23 17.09 6.53
CA GLN A 186 -5.38 16.93 5.35
C GLN A 186 -4.26 15.93 5.65
N VAL A 187 -3.45 16.18 6.69
CA VAL A 187 -2.34 15.31 7.10
C VAL A 187 -2.81 13.87 7.39
N LEU A 188 -3.88 13.70 8.15
CA LEU A 188 -4.43 12.36 8.41
C LEU A 188 -4.87 11.63 7.13
N THR A 189 -5.37 12.36 6.14
CA THR A 189 -5.75 11.78 4.84
C THR A 189 -4.52 11.32 4.06
N SER A 190 -3.48 12.15 3.99
CA SER A 190 -2.22 11.79 3.34
C SER A 190 -1.58 10.57 3.99
N CYS A 191 -1.49 10.55 5.31
CA CYS A 191 -0.91 9.42 6.05
C CYS A 191 -1.71 8.12 5.83
N ASN A 192 -3.05 8.19 5.82
CA ASN A 192 -3.87 7.01 5.56
C ASN A 192 -3.69 6.49 4.14
N ALA A 193 -3.56 7.37 3.15
CA ALA A 193 -3.38 6.96 1.77
C ALA A 193 -1.99 6.31 1.54
N ALA A 194 -0.93 6.86 2.14
CA ALA A 194 0.39 6.21 2.18
C ALA A 194 0.32 4.84 2.88
N LEU A 195 -0.37 4.75 4.02
CA LEU A 195 -0.57 3.48 4.73
C LEU A 195 -1.30 2.44 3.87
N TYR A 196 -2.34 2.85 3.13
CA TYR A 196 -3.06 1.95 2.22
C TYR A 196 -2.17 1.42 1.09
N GLY A 197 -1.26 2.23 0.55
CA GLY A 197 -0.26 1.77 -0.42
C GLY A 197 0.59 0.62 0.13
N ILE A 198 1.11 0.78 1.35
CA ILE A 198 1.93 -0.25 2.03
C ILE A 198 1.11 -1.52 2.30
N LEU A 199 -0.11 -1.36 2.84
CA LEU A 199 -0.97 -2.48 3.17
C LEU A 199 -1.38 -3.26 1.92
N CYS A 200 -1.71 -2.55 0.84
CA CYS A 200 -2.02 -3.16 -0.45
C CYS A 200 -0.84 -4.01 -0.93
N SER A 201 0.38 -3.47 -0.89
CA SER A 201 1.60 -4.23 -1.21
C SER A 201 1.75 -5.51 -0.39
N ALA A 202 1.64 -5.38 0.93
CA ALA A 202 1.80 -6.48 1.85
C ALA A 202 0.75 -7.58 1.59
N VAL A 203 -0.52 -7.20 1.44
CA VAL A 203 -1.61 -8.15 1.17
C VAL A 203 -1.39 -8.89 -0.15
N HIS A 204 -1.10 -8.18 -1.24
CA HIS A 204 -0.87 -8.83 -2.55
C HIS A 204 0.42 -9.66 -2.58
N SER A 205 1.45 -9.28 -1.82
CA SER A 205 2.69 -10.08 -1.72
C SER A 205 2.47 -11.44 -1.05
N MET A 206 1.41 -11.57 -0.24
CA MET A 206 1.16 -12.77 0.55
C MET A 206 0.37 -13.85 -0.19
N GLY A 207 -0.28 -13.57 -1.33
CA GLY A 207 -1.11 -14.58 -2.00
C GLY A 207 -2.58 -14.23 -2.04
#